data_AF-A0A1Z4BXD1-F1
#
_entry.id   AF-A0A1Z4BXD1-F1
#
_cell.length_a   1.000
_cell.length_b   1.000
_cell.length_c   1.000
_cell.angle_alpha   90.00
_cell.angle_beta   90.00
_cell.angle_gamma   90.00
#
_symmetry.space_group_name_H-M   'P 1'
#
loop_
_entity.id
_entity.type
_entity.pdbx_description
1 polymer ?
#
loop_
_entity_poly.entity_id
_entity_poly.type
_entity_poly.pdbx_seq_one_letter_code
_entity_poly.pdbx_strand_id
1 'polypeptide(L)'
;MKRFFLLMLSLWKQQLKLYATAALIGALIGVFILAPSYNFIYSRESNNNKLSSLEYVFSQLTSIFDGNIAEDNLLMFYAKIGAMLGLLTVGIYGVLHKRLARIESLKAELQKDLATIIALGEGPYLEFKSSLRWDLEQSRINRTLEGVILKTLAGFLNSSHGGTLLIGVADDGTIIGLEKDYQTLKKPNQDGFEQSIMTAISTNLGADLCSLVHVLFHVIDHKDICRLIISPAHRPVFLTQNGTPKLFVRTGGATRDLNIQEALEFVQIRWKREG
;
A
#
# COMPACT_ATOMS: atom_id res chain seq x y z
N MET A 1 -16.87 19.91 -5.80
CA MET A 1 -17.68 19.16 -4.80
C MET A 1 -18.70 18.21 -5.42
N LYS A 2 -19.63 18.64 -6.30
CA LYS A 2 -20.67 17.75 -6.90
C LYS A 2 -20.13 16.53 -7.66
N ARG A 3 -19.04 16.67 -8.43
CA ARG A 3 -18.44 15.57 -9.23
C ARG A 3 -17.75 14.50 -8.38
N PHE A 4 -17.15 14.89 -7.26
CA PHE A 4 -16.53 13.98 -6.29
C PHE A 4 -17.58 13.17 -5.54
N PHE A 5 -18.66 13.83 -5.08
CA PHE A 5 -19.79 13.16 -4.42
C PHE A 5 -20.47 12.13 -5.34
N LEU A 6 -20.67 12.46 -6.62
CA LEU A 6 -21.23 11.52 -7.60
C LEU A 6 -20.33 10.31 -7.86
N LEU A 7 -19.01 10.50 -7.88
CA LEU A 7 -18.04 9.40 -8.00
C LEU A 7 -18.10 8.49 -6.77
N MET A 8 -18.09 9.07 -5.57
CA MET A 8 -18.22 8.33 -4.32
C MET A 8 -19.52 7.51 -4.26
N LEU A 9 -20.64 8.11 -4.66
CA LEU A 9 -21.94 7.46 -4.73
C LEU A 9 -21.93 6.30 -5.75
N SER A 10 -21.26 6.48 -6.89
CA SER A 10 -21.13 5.44 -7.92
C SER A 10 -20.30 4.25 -7.45
N LEU A 11 -19.19 4.51 -6.74
CA LEU A 11 -18.32 3.49 -6.17
C LEU A 11 -19.02 2.74 -5.04
N TRP A 12 -19.74 3.44 -4.17
CA TRP A 12 -20.54 2.84 -3.12
C TRP A 12 -21.66 1.95 -3.70
N LYS A 13 -22.34 2.42 -4.76
CA LYS A 13 -23.35 1.64 -5.46
C LYS A 13 -22.76 0.39 -6.13
N GLN A 14 -21.54 0.46 -6.66
CA GLN A 14 -20.85 -0.69 -7.24
C GLN A 14 -20.43 -1.71 -6.17
N GLN A 15 -19.89 -1.24 -5.05
CA GLN A 15 -19.55 -2.12 -3.92
C GLN A 15 -20.79 -2.79 -3.34
N LEU A 16 -21.87 -2.03 -3.13
CA LEU A 16 -23.14 -2.57 -2.63
C LEU A 16 -23.69 -3.65 -3.57
N LYS A 17 -23.64 -3.41 -4.89
CA LYS A 17 -24.01 -4.42 -5.89
C LYS A 17 -23.16 -5.68 -5.78
N LEU A 18 -21.84 -5.56 -5.65
CA LEU A 18 -20.93 -6.69 -5.52
C LEU A 18 -21.24 -7.54 -4.28
N TYR A 19 -21.36 -6.91 -3.11
CA TYR A 19 -21.70 -7.60 -1.86
C TYR A 19 -23.09 -8.24 -1.92
N ALA A 20 -24.08 -7.54 -2.49
CA ALA A 20 -25.43 -8.08 -2.66
C ALA A 20 -25.45 -9.29 -3.60
N THR A 21 -24.73 -9.23 -4.74
CA THR A 21 -24.61 -10.37 -5.65
C THR A 21 -23.91 -11.55 -5.01
N ALA A 22 -22.86 -11.32 -4.21
CA ALA A 22 -22.15 -12.39 -3.52
C ALA A 22 -22.98 -13.03 -2.41
N ALA A 23 -23.74 -12.23 -1.65
CA ALA A 23 -24.69 -12.74 -0.67
C ALA A 23 -25.79 -13.58 -1.33
N LEU A 24 -26.30 -13.13 -2.49
CA LEU A 24 -27.34 -13.84 -3.24
C LEU A 24 -26.81 -15.15 -3.84
N ILE A 25 -25.64 -15.14 -4.48
CA ILE A 25 -24.98 -16.35 -5.00
C ILE A 25 -24.67 -17.31 -3.85
N GLY A 26 -24.15 -16.80 -2.73
CA GLY A 26 -23.90 -17.58 -1.52
C GLY A 26 -25.17 -18.22 -0.98
N ALA A 27 -26.28 -17.47 -0.89
CA ALA A 27 -27.58 -17.99 -0.45
C ALA A 27 -28.10 -19.10 -1.37
N LEU A 28 -28.00 -18.90 -2.70
CA LEU A 28 -28.37 -19.92 -3.68
C LEU A 28 -27.52 -21.18 -3.51
N ILE A 29 -26.21 -21.06 -3.35
CA ILE A 29 -25.31 -22.19 -3.05
C ILE A 29 -25.74 -22.89 -1.76
N GLY A 30 -26.07 -22.13 -0.71
CA GLY A 30 -26.56 -22.69 0.54
C GLY A 30 -27.84 -23.52 0.35
N VAL A 31 -28.82 -22.97 -0.37
CA VAL A 31 -30.11 -23.64 -0.59
C VAL A 31 -30.02 -24.82 -1.55
N PHE A 32 -29.22 -24.73 -2.61
CA PHE A 32 -29.19 -25.72 -3.68
C PHE A 32 -28.10 -26.79 -3.54
N ILE A 33 -27.11 -26.56 -2.66
CA ILE A 33 -26.03 -27.53 -2.41
C ILE A 33 -26.08 -28.05 -0.98
N LEU A 34 -26.14 -27.16 0.03
CA LEU A 34 -26.11 -27.59 1.43
C LEU A 34 -27.42 -28.28 1.85
N ALA A 35 -28.57 -27.70 1.52
CA ALA A 35 -29.86 -28.26 1.95
C ALA A 35 -30.14 -29.66 1.35
N PRO A 36 -29.89 -29.93 0.04
CA PRO A 36 -30.09 -31.26 -0.51
C PRO A 36 -29.09 -32.28 0.00
N SER A 37 -27.85 -31.86 0.29
CA SER A 37 -26.83 -32.74 0.86
C SER A 37 -27.21 -33.23 2.27
N TYR A 38 -27.73 -32.34 3.13
CA TYR A 38 -28.17 -32.69 4.47
C TYR A 38 -29.40 -33.60 4.44
N ASN A 39 -30.42 -33.24 3.65
CA ASN A 39 -31.64 -34.02 3.53
C ASN A 39 -31.35 -35.41 2.95
N PHE A 40 -30.37 -35.55 2.05
CA PHE A 40 -29.92 -36.85 1.56
C PHE A 40 -29.33 -37.71 2.68
N ILE A 41 -28.40 -37.17 3.47
CA ILE A 41 -27.77 -37.87 4.60
C ILE A 41 -28.85 -38.34 5.60
N TYR A 42 -29.76 -37.44 5.97
CA TYR A 42 -30.87 -37.74 6.87
C TYR A 42 -31.80 -38.84 6.31
N SER A 43 -32.15 -38.77 5.01
CA SER A 43 -33.03 -39.76 4.37
C SER A 43 -32.41 -41.16 4.30
N ARG A 44 -31.07 -41.25 4.15
CA ARG A 44 -30.31 -42.49 4.13
C ARG A 44 -30.19 -43.09 5.53
N GLU A 45 -29.98 -42.26 6.54
CA GLU A 45 -29.94 -42.66 7.95
C GLU A 45 -31.32 -43.15 8.44
N SER A 46 -32.40 -42.56 7.93
CA SER A 46 -33.78 -42.97 8.19
C SER A 46 -34.24 -44.23 7.41
N ASN A 47 -33.34 -44.93 6.69
CA ASN A 47 -33.61 -46.14 5.91
C ASN A 47 -34.75 -46.02 4.85
N ASN A 48 -35.07 -44.79 4.43
CA ASN A 48 -36.32 -44.52 3.71
C ASN A 48 -36.19 -44.51 2.17
N ASN A 49 -34.99 -44.66 1.58
CA ASN A 49 -34.84 -44.66 0.12
C ASN A 49 -33.58 -45.37 -0.43
N LYS A 50 -33.72 -45.96 -1.63
CA LYS A 50 -32.65 -46.62 -2.43
C LYS A 50 -32.03 -45.74 -3.54
N LEU A 51 -32.32 -44.44 -3.54
CA LEU A 51 -31.86 -43.53 -4.60
C LEU A 51 -30.36 -43.21 -4.47
N SER A 52 -29.70 -43.01 -5.61
CA SER A 52 -28.33 -42.50 -5.63
C SER A 52 -28.28 -41.04 -5.12
N SER A 53 -27.14 -40.62 -4.57
CA SER A 53 -26.96 -39.27 -4.00
C SER A 53 -27.27 -38.15 -4.99
N LEU A 54 -26.93 -38.34 -6.26
CA LEU A 54 -27.18 -37.35 -7.31
C LEU A 54 -28.66 -37.30 -7.74
N GLU A 55 -29.33 -38.44 -7.80
CA GLU A 55 -30.76 -38.53 -8.17
C GLU A 55 -31.66 -37.86 -7.12
N TYR A 56 -31.31 -38.02 -5.84
CA TYR A 56 -32.01 -37.36 -4.75
C TYR A 56 -31.80 -35.84 -4.76
N VAL A 57 -30.56 -35.39 -4.97
CA VAL A 57 -30.27 -33.94 -5.07
C VAL A 57 -31.00 -33.33 -6.26
N PHE A 58 -31.06 -34.04 -7.40
CA PHE A 58 -31.74 -33.55 -8.60
C PHE A 58 -33.26 -33.49 -8.43
N SER A 59 -33.87 -34.48 -7.78
CA SER A 59 -35.32 -34.46 -7.51
C SER A 59 -35.72 -33.36 -6.52
N GLN A 60 -34.88 -33.09 -5.53
CA GLN A 60 -35.08 -31.99 -4.59
C GLN A 60 -34.84 -30.62 -5.24
N LEU A 61 -33.93 -30.53 -6.22
CA LEU A 61 -33.77 -29.34 -7.06
C LEU A 61 -35.04 -29.06 -7.85
N THR A 62 -35.60 -30.07 -8.53
CA THR A 62 -36.83 -29.91 -9.31
C THR A 62 -38.03 -29.52 -8.43
N SER A 63 -38.15 -30.05 -7.22
CA SER A 63 -39.27 -29.70 -6.32
C SER A 63 -39.21 -28.27 -5.81
N ILE A 64 -38.01 -27.71 -5.61
CA ILE A 64 -37.82 -26.29 -5.27
C ILE A 64 -38.21 -25.39 -6.44
N PHE A 65 -37.90 -25.79 -7.68
CA PHE A 65 -38.28 -25.06 -8.90
C PHE A 65 -39.79 -25.10 -9.17
N ASP A 66 -40.45 -26.22 -8.86
CA ASP A 66 -41.90 -26.39 -9.03
C ASP A 66 -42.74 -25.68 -7.95
N GLY A 67 -42.09 -24.98 -7.01
CA GLY A 67 -42.77 -24.21 -5.97
C GLY A 67 -43.31 -25.04 -4.81
N ASN A 68 -43.02 -26.35 -4.78
CA ASN A 68 -43.35 -27.25 -3.67
C ASN A 68 -42.34 -27.10 -2.53
N ILE A 69 -42.20 -25.87 -2.04
CA ILE A 69 -41.29 -25.53 -0.95
C ILE A 69 -42.01 -25.92 0.35
N ALA A 70 -41.58 -27.02 0.97
CA ALA A 70 -41.98 -27.29 2.34
C ALA A 70 -41.60 -26.07 3.21
N GLU A 71 -42.52 -25.56 4.03
CA GLU A 71 -42.30 -24.45 4.97
C GLU A 71 -41.30 -24.83 6.06
N ASP A 72 -40.06 -25.13 5.67
CA ASP A 72 -39.06 -25.66 6.58
C ASP A 72 -38.05 -24.56 6.93
N ASN A 73 -38.00 -24.22 8.22
CA ASN A 73 -37.06 -23.25 8.79
C ASN A 73 -35.60 -23.55 8.43
N LEU A 74 -35.33 -24.81 8.08
CA LEU A 74 -34.05 -25.33 7.63
C LEU A 74 -33.57 -24.71 6.30
N LEU A 75 -34.47 -24.44 5.35
CA LEU A 75 -34.09 -23.85 4.05
C LEU A 75 -33.65 -22.39 4.21
N MET A 76 -34.37 -21.62 5.05
CA MET A 76 -33.95 -20.27 5.44
C MET A 76 -32.63 -20.27 6.23
N PHE A 77 -32.39 -21.30 7.04
CA PHE A 77 -31.12 -21.47 7.76
C PHE A 77 -29.94 -21.65 6.79
N TYR A 78 -30.06 -22.54 5.80
CA TYR A 78 -29.01 -22.75 4.80
C TYR A 78 -28.80 -21.53 3.88
N ALA A 79 -29.88 -20.81 3.53
CA ALA A 79 -29.76 -19.56 2.79
C ALA A 79 -28.94 -18.50 3.56
N LYS A 80 -29.18 -18.36 4.87
CA LYS A 80 -28.44 -17.42 5.74
C LYS A 80 -26.97 -17.79 5.88
N ILE A 81 -26.65 -19.07 6.08
CA ILE A 81 -25.26 -19.56 6.15
C ILE A 81 -24.55 -19.32 4.81
N GLY A 82 -25.19 -19.67 3.70
CA GLY A 82 -24.67 -19.45 2.37
C GLY A 82 -24.38 -17.98 2.09
N ALA A 83 -25.30 -17.08 2.44
CA ALA A 83 -25.12 -15.64 2.31
C ALA A 83 -23.93 -15.12 3.14
N MET A 84 -23.78 -15.59 4.38
CA MET A 84 -22.68 -15.22 5.28
C MET A 84 -21.33 -15.65 4.71
N LEU A 85 -21.24 -16.88 4.18
CA LEU A 85 -20.03 -17.39 3.53
C LEU A 85 -19.69 -16.58 2.28
N GLY A 86 -20.68 -16.25 1.44
CA GLY A 86 -20.47 -15.42 0.24
C GLY A 86 -19.92 -14.04 0.56
N LEU A 87 -20.44 -13.39 1.62
CA LEU A 87 -19.93 -12.10 2.10
C LEU A 87 -18.50 -12.22 2.63
N LEU A 88 -18.21 -13.27 3.40
CA LEU A 88 -16.87 -13.54 3.95
C LEU A 88 -15.85 -13.77 2.82
N THR A 89 -16.21 -14.53 1.78
CA THR A 89 -15.37 -14.77 0.61
C THR A 89 -15.00 -13.46 -0.11
N VAL A 90 -15.96 -12.56 -0.35
CA VAL A 90 -15.68 -11.26 -0.98
C VAL A 90 -14.81 -10.38 -0.09
N GLY A 91 -15.03 -10.39 1.23
CA GLY A 91 -14.18 -9.67 2.18
C GLY A 91 -12.72 -10.12 2.12
N ILE A 92 -12.49 -11.44 2.19
CA ILE A 92 -11.14 -12.02 2.10
C ILE A 92 -10.53 -11.77 0.73
N TYR A 93 -11.27 -12.00 -0.36
CA TYR A 93 -10.80 -11.74 -1.72
C TYR A 93 -10.40 -10.28 -1.91
N GLY A 94 -11.20 -9.32 -1.41
CA GLY A 94 -10.89 -7.90 -1.49
C GLY A 94 -9.61 -7.52 -0.73
N VAL A 95 -9.38 -8.11 0.46
CA VAL A 95 -8.15 -7.90 1.23
C VAL A 95 -6.94 -8.52 0.51
N LEU A 96 -7.06 -9.76 0.04
CA LEU A 96 -5.99 -10.47 -0.67
C LEU A 96 -5.64 -9.77 -1.98
N HIS A 97 -6.63 -9.40 -2.79
CA HIS A 97 -6.43 -8.74 -4.07
C HIS A 97 -5.77 -7.37 -3.90
N LYS A 98 -6.17 -6.57 -2.89
CA LYS A 98 -5.48 -5.31 -2.57
C LYS A 98 -4.03 -5.52 -2.17
N ARG A 99 -3.73 -6.58 -1.40
CA ARG A 99 -2.35 -6.93 -1.01
C ARG A 99 -1.54 -7.40 -2.21
N LEU A 100 -2.10 -8.26 -3.05
CA LEU A 100 -1.46 -8.75 -4.28
C LEU A 100 -1.20 -7.61 -5.28
N ALA A 101 -2.18 -6.74 -5.53
CA ALA A 101 -2.00 -5.58 -6.39
C ALA A 101 -0.93 -4.62 -5.86
N ARG A 102 -0.83 -4.45 -4.53
CA ARG A 102 0.26 -3.69 -3.92
C ARG A 102 1.62 -4.35 -4.19
N ILE A 103 1.73 -5.67 -3.99
CA ILE A 103 2.96 -6.42 -4.27
C ILE A 103 3.36 -6.31 -5.75
N GLU A 104 2.41 -6.44 -6.67
CA GLU A 104 2.65 -6.27 -8.10
C GLU A 104 3.07 -4.85 -8.45
N SER A 105 2.47 -3.82 -7.85
CA SER A 105 2.87 -2.43 -8.07
C SER A 105 4.29 -2.15 -7.55
N LEU A 106 4.65 -2.68 -6.37
CA LEU A 106 6.00 -2.61 -5.81
C LEU A 106 7.00 -3.35 -6.70
N LYS A 107 6.62 -4.53 -7.22
CA LYS A 107 7.45 -5.31 -8.15
C LYS A 107 7.64 -4.60 -9.48
N ALA A 108 6.58 -3.99 -10.04
CA ALA A 108 6.64 -3.22 -11.27
C ALA A 108 7.47 -1.94 -11.10
N GLU A 109 7.41 -1.32 -9.93
CA GLU A 109 8.24 -0.16 -9.58
C GLU A 109 9.71 -0.52 -9.34
N LEU A 110 9.98 -1.73 -8.80
CA LEU A 110 11.31 -2.33 -8.69
C LEU A 110 11.86 -2.75 -10.07
N GLN A 111 10.99 -3.17 -10.98
CA GLN A 111 11.33 -3.56 -12.36
C GLN A 111 11.42 -2.39 -13.34
N LYS A 112 11.02 -1.18 -12.95
CA LYS A 112 11.36 0.01 -13.73
C LYS A 112 12.88 0.13 -13.73
N ASP A 113 13.44 0.00 -14.92
CA ASP A 113 14.86 0.14 -15.20
C ASP A 113 15.37 1.44 -14.58
N LEU A 114 16.27 1.32 -13.59
CA LEU A 114 16.81 2.45 -12.86
C LEU A 114 17.52 3.41 -13.81
N ALA A 115 18.11 2.90 -14.90
CA ALA A 115 18.69 3.73 -15.95
C ALA A 115 17.64 4.62 -16.63
N THR A 116 16.42 4.12 -16.85
CA THR A 116 15.30 4.92 -17.39
C THR A 116 14.83 5.99 -16.40
N ILE A 117 14.80 5.67 -15.11
CA ILE A 117 14.46 6.65 -14.05
C ILE A 117 15.50 7.76 -14.00
N ILE A 118 16.78 7.42 -14.08
CA ILE A 118 17.89 8.38 -14.08
C ILE A 118 17.83 9.25 -15.35
N ALA A 119 17.55 8.65 -16.51
CA ALA A 119 17.41 9.36 -17.78
C ALA A 119 16.21 10.35 -17.80
N LEU A 120 15.18 10.13 -16.99
CA LEU A 120 14.05 11.06 -16.86
C LEU A 120 14.45 12.38 -16.16
N GLY A 121 15.53 12.35 -15.37
CA GLY A 121 16.03 13.50 -14.62
C GLY A 121 15.21 13.82 -13.37
N GLU A 122 15.70 14.77 -12.56
CA GLU A 122 15.01 15.22 -11.36
C GLU A 122 13.65 15.86 -11.66
N GLY A 123 12.72 15.77 -10.71
CA GLY A 123 11.39 16.31 -10.87
C GLY A 123 10.57 16.32 -9.59
N PRO A 124 9.25 16.55 -9.68
CA PRO A 124 8.40 16.68 -8.50
C PRO A 124 8.38 15.46 -7.59
N TYR A 125 8.62 14.27 -8.15
CA TYR A 125 8.54 12.98 -7.48
C TYR A 125 9.87 12.22 -7.46
N LEU A 126 10.95 12.80 -7.97
CA LEU A 126 12.25 12.16 -8.09
C LEU A 126 13.35 13.18 -7.77
N GLU A 127 14.24 12.84 -6.85
CA GLU A 127 15.39 13.68 -6.48
C GLU A 127 16.65 12.81 -6.48
N PHE A 128 17.77 13.36 -6.95
CA PHE A 128 19.08 12.75 -6.90
C PHE A 128 19.94 13.41 -5.84
N LYS A 129 20.76 12.61 -5.16
CA LYS A 129 21.78 13.08 -4.25
C LYS A 129 23.03 12.25 -4.44
N SER A 130 24.17 12.91 -4.53
CA SER A 130 25.45 12.25 -4.80
C SER A 130 25.90 11.33 -3.66
N SER A 131 25.53 11.67 -2.42
CA SER A 131 25.99 11.00 -1.20
C SER A 131 25.05 11.28 -0.02
N LEU A 132 25.20 10.50 1.05
CA LEU A 132 24.47 10.70 2.31
C LEU A 132 25.20 11.70 3.23
N ARG A 133 26.51 11.51 3.43
CA ARG A 133 27.34 12.34 4.33
C ARG A 133 28.75 12.59 3.82
N TRP A 134 29.18 11.94 2.74
CA TRP A 134 30.51 12.16 2.17
C TRP A 134 30.51 13.35 1.20
N ASP A 135 31.31 14.37 1.51
CA ASP A 135 31.53 15.51 0.62
C ASP A 135 32.55 15.15 -0.46
N LEU A 136 32.11 15.11 -1.72
CA LEU A 136 32.96 14.71 -2.85
C LEU A 136 34.04 15.74 -3.16
N GLU A 137 33.76 17.03 -2.98
CA GLU A 137 34.68 18.13 -3.27
C GLU A 137 35.73 18.24 -2.16
N GLN A 138 35.29 18.20 -0.91
CA GLN A 138 36.16 18.38 0.25
C GLN A 138 36.80 17.07 0.73
N SER A 139 36.39 15.93 0.16
CA SER A 139 36.86 14.58 0.52
C SER A 139 36.85 14.33 2.03
N ARG A 140 35.74 14.69 2.69
CA ARG A 140 35.55 14.51 4.14
C ARG A 140 34.09 14.28 4.50
N ILE A 141 33.85 13.85 5.73
CA ILE A 141 32.49 13.75 6.29
C ILE A 141 31.92 15.15 6.48
N ASN A 142 30.73 15.39 5.91
CA ASN A 142 29.97 16.62 6.03
C ASN A 142 28.55 16.33 6.52
N ARG A 143 28.29 16.66 7.79
CA ARG A 143 26.97 16.46 8.43
C ARG A 143 25.86 17.31 7.82
N THR A 144 26.19 18.39 7.11
CA THR A 144 25.20 19.22 6.43
C THR A 144 24.50 18.45 5.32
N LEU A 145 25.20 17.51 4.65
CA LEU A 145 24.62 16.66 3.60
C LEU A 145 23.50 15.76 4.16
N GLU A 146 23.68 15.21 5.35
CA GLU A 146 22.65 14.42 6.02
C GLU A 146 21.39 15.28 6.28
N GLY A 147 21.58 16.54 6.65
CA GLY A 147 20.48 17.50 6.79
C GLY A 147 19.74 17.79 5.47
N VAL A 148 20.43 17.80 4.33
CA VAL A 148 19.83 17.95 2.99
C VAL A 148 18.99 16.72 2.63
N ILE A 149 19.48 15.51 2.95
CA ILE A 149 18.75 14.26 2.76
C ILE A 149 17.47 14.27 3.61
N LEU A 150 17.58 14.60 4.90
CA LEU A 150 16.43 14.68 5.81
C LEU A 150 15.41 15.74 5.36
N LYS A 151 15.87 16.89 4.88
CA LYS A 151 15.00 17.94 4.31
C LYS A 151 14.21 17.40 3.11
N THR A 152 14.87 16.66 2.24
CA THR A 152 14.25 16.05 1.05
C THR A 152 13.22 14.99 1.46
N LEU A 153 13.57 14.12 2.42
CA LEU A 153 12.65 13.13 2.98
C LEU A 153 11.42 13.78 3.62
N ALA A 154 11.61 14.83 4.42
CA ALA A 154 10.49 15.59 5.00
C ALA A 154 9.59 16.19 3.91
N GLY A 155 10.17 16.74 2.85
CA GLY A 155 9.44 17.25 1.69
C GLY A 155 8.57 16.18 1.02
N PHE A 156 9.12 14.99 0.77
CA PHE A 156 8.35 13.89 0.19
C PHE A 156 7.31 13.31 1.14
N LEU A 157 7.61 13.17 2.43
CA LEU A 157 6.64 12.72 3.44
C LEU A 157 5.43 13.67 3.56
N ASN A 158 5.66 14.98 3.46
CA ASN A 158 4.60 15.99 3.48
C ASN A 158 3.82 16.10 2.16
N SER A 159 4.37 15.59 1.06
CA SER A 159 3.68 15.54 -0.24
C SER A 159 2.42 14.67 -0.18
N SER A 160 1.44 14.94 -1.04
CA SER A 160 0.25 14.09 -1.23
C SER A 160 0.56 12.78 -1.94
N HIS A 161 1.67 12.73 -2.69
CA HIS A 161 2.02 11.58 -3.53
C HIS A 161 3.28 10.83 -3.06
N GLY A 162 4.04 11.40 -2.12
CA GLY A 162 5.34 10.86 -1.75
C GLY A 162 6.40 11.21 -2.79
N GLY A 163 7.36 10.32 -2.97
CA GLY A 163 8.39 10.43 -4.02
C GLY A 163 9.48 9.37 -3.91
N THR A 164 10.45 9.45 -4.80
CA THR A 164 11.66 8.62 -4.83
C THR A 164 12.89 9.51 -4.65
N LEU A 165 13.81 9.10 -3.78
CA LEU A 165 15.12 9.72 -3.62
C LEU A 165 16.20 8.68 -3.99
N LEU A 166 17.06 9.01 -4.95
CA LEU A 166 18.23 8.22 -5.29
C LEU A 166 19.47 8.82 -4.64
N ILE A 167 20.27 7.99 -3.96
CA ILE A 167 21.53 8.37 -3.32
C ILE A 167 22.66 7.59 -3.97
N GLY A 168 23.75 8.29 -4.31
CA GLY A 168 24.85 7.75 -5.13
C GLY A 168 24.74 8.15 -6.61
N VAL A 169 23.91 9.15 -6.93
CA VAL A 169 23.69 9.69 -8.29
C VAL A 169 23.87 11.20 -8.24
N ALA A 170 24.68 11.76 -9.11
CA ALA A 170 24.85 13.21 -9.22
C ALA A 170 23.65 13.88 -9.92
N ASP A 171 23.55 15.20 -9.81
CA ASP A 171 22.43 15.98 -10.37
C ASP A 171 22.32 15.85 -11.90
N ASP A 172 23.42 15.53 -12.59
CA ASP A 172 23.48 15.27 -14.03
C ASP A 172 23.12 13.82 -14.42
N GLY A 173 22.81 12.97 -13.44
CA GLY A 173 22.53 11.55 -13.62
C GLY A 173 23.76 10.65 -13.60
N THR A 174 24.97 11.20 -13.40
CA THR A 174 26.20 10.40 -13.31
C THR A 174 26.18 9.49 -12.09
N ILE A 175 26.50 8.20 -12.29
CA ILE A 175 26.58 7.23 -11.19
C ILE A 175 27.86 7.44 -10.38
N ILE A 176 27.71 7.93 -9.14
CA ILE A 176 28.81 8.16 -8.20
C ILE A 176 29.10 6.91 -7.39
N GLY A 177 28.05 6.28 -6.86
CA GLY A 177 28.14 5.13 -5.95
C GLY A 177 28.25 5.52 -4.46
N LEU A 178 28.05 4.54 -3.58
CA LEU A 178 28.02 4.73 -2.13
C LEU A 178 29.29 4.30 -1.38
N GLU A 179 30.32 3.85 -2.09
CA GLU A 179 31.55 3.31 -1.49
C GLU A 179 32.19 4.26 -0.47
N LYS A 180 32.30 5.56 -0.81
CA LYS A 180 32.86 6.55 0.11
C LYS A 180 31.96 6.79 1.33
N ASP A 181 30.64 6.72 1.19
CA ASP A 181 29.72 6.80 2.33
C ASP A 181 29.84 5.56 3.21
N TYR A 182 30.04 4.37 2.64
CA TYR A 182 30.25 3.15 3.42
C TYR A 182 31.47 3.24 4.33
N GLN A 183 32.56 3.80 3.84
CA GLN A 183 33.80 3.96 4.64
C GLN A 183 33.63 4.89 5.85
N THR A 184 32.59 5.72 5.88
CA THR A 184 32.28 6.60 7.04
C THR A 184 31.49 5.92 8.14
N LEU A 185 31.02 4.69 7.91
CA LEU A 185 30.16 3.93 8.81
C LEU A 185 30.93 2.99 9.72
N LYS A 186 30.33 2.67 10.87
CA LYS A 186 30.84 1.57 11.74
C LYS A 186 30.82 0.22 11.02
N LYS A 187 29.75 -0.03 10.25
CA LYS A 187 29.59 -1.20 9.40
C LYS A 187 29.64 -0.71 7.94
N PRO A 188 30.77 -0.86 7.22
CA PRO A 188 30.97 -0.24 5.91
C PRO A 188 30.32 -1.06 4.80
N ASN A 189 29.00 -1.17 4.82
CA ASN A 189 28.23 -1.89 3.79
C ASN A 189 26.77 -1.39 3.73
N GLN A 190 25.98 -2.01 2.83
CA GLN A 190 24.56 -1.72 2.61
C GLN A 190 23.73 -1.72 3.91
N ASP A 191 23.85 -2.75 4.75
CA ASP A 191 23.13 -2.83 6.02
C ASP A 191 23.44 -1.65 6.94
N GLY A 192 24.72 -1.28 7.07
CA GLY A 192 25.14 -0.16 7.90
C GLY A 192 24.61 1.17 7.38
N PHE A 193 24.50 1.31 6.06
CA PHE A 193 23.98 2.50 5.40
C PHE A 193 22.47 2.63 5.60
N GLU A 194 21.73 1.53 5.40
CA GLU A 194 20.29 1.47 5.70
C GLU A 194 20.01 1.81 7.16
N GLN A 195 20.76 1.20 8.09
CA GLN A 195 20.62 1.49 9.52
C GLN A 195 20.88 2.98 9.83
N SER A 196 21.88 3.58 9.18
CA SER A 196 22.19 5.01 9.35
C SER A 196 21.06 5.90 8.88
N ILE A 197 20.44 5.59 7.73
CA ILE A 197 19.28 6.33 7.21
C ILE A 197 18.08 6.19 8.15
N MET A 198 17.76 4.97 8.57
CA MET A 198 16.64 4.71 9.48
C MET A 198 16.83 5.39 10.84
N THR A 199 18.06 5.41 11.34
CA THR A 199 18.41 6.14 12.57
C THR A 199 18.26 7.65 12.39
N ALA A 200 18.71 8.19 11.26
CA ALA A 200 18.55 9.61 10.94
C ALA A 200 17.07 10.01 10.86
N ILE A 201 16.24 9.20 10.20
CA ILE A 201 14.78 9.42 10.09
C ILE A 201 14.12 9.38 11.47
N SER A 202 14.35 8.30 12.23
CA SER A 202 13.71 8.12 13.55
C SER A 202 14.08 9.22 14.54
N THR A 203 15.35 9.67 14.52
CA THR A 203 15.86 10.71 15.43
C THR A 203 15.36 12.11 15.06
N ASN A 204 15.27 12.43 13.76
CA ASN A 204 15.04 13.81 13.32
C ASN A 204 13.60 14.09 12.84
N LEU A 205 12.85 13.08 12.41
CA LEU A 205 11.51 13.20 11.83
C LEU A 205 10.44 12.43 12.65
N GLY A 206 10.83 11.29 13.22
CA GLY A 206 10.01 10.44 14.08
C GLY A 206 10.05 8.96 13.66
N ALA A 207 10.07 8.07 14.66
CA ALA A 207 10.20 6.63 14.44
C ALA A 207 9.00 6.00 13.74
N ASP A 208 7.81 6.58 13.86
CA ASP A 208 6.59 6.14 13.16
C ASP A 208 6.72 6.23 11.63
N LEU A 209 7.54 7.16 11.14
CA LEU A 209 7.73 7.44 9.72
C LEU A 209 8.68 6.45 9.03
N CYS A 210 9.49 5.70 9.79
CA CYS A 210 10.37 4.67 9.21
C CYS A 210 9.59 3.64 8.38
N SER A 211 8.36 3.32 8.78
CA SER A 211 7.48 2.40 8.04
C SER A 211 7.02 2.91 6.67
N LEU A 212 7.17 4.21 6.41
CA LEU A 212 6.78 4.88 5.16
C LEU A 212 7.94 5.04 4.17
N VAL A 213 9.17 4.68 4.58
CA VAL A 213 10.37 4.78 3.75
C VAL A 213 10.88 3.38 3.47
N HIS A 214 10.86 2.98 2.21
CA HIS A 214 11.37 1.68 1.77
C HIS A 214 12.73 1.87 1.11
N VAL A 215 13.74 1.16 1.63
CA VAL A 215 15.13 1.21 1.15
C VAL A 215 15.36 0.05 0.19
N LEU A 216 15.95 0.36 -0.97
CA LEU A 216 16.35 -0.60 -1.97
C LEU A 216 17.77 -0.27 -2.42
N PHE A 217 18.59 -1.29 -2.65
CA PHE A 217 19.93 -1.13 -3.22
C PHE A 217 19.95 -1.68 -4.64
N HIS A 218 20.60 -0.94 -5.53
CA HIS A 218 20.80 -1.29 -6.92
C HIS A 218 22.29 -1.20 -7.26
N VAL A 219 22.74 -2.03 -8.19
CA VAL A 219 24.12 -2.00 -8.69
C VAL A 219 24.10 -1.63 -10.17
N ILE A 220 24.73 -0.51 -10.51
CA ILE A 220 24.97 -0.08 -11.89
C ILE A 220 26.47 0.17 -12.04
N ASP A 221 27.10 -0.36 -13.08
CA ASP A 221 28.54 -0.19 -13.34
C ASP A 221 29.43 -0.51 -12.12
N HIS A 222 29.09 -1.59 -11.40
CA HIS A 222 29.76 -2.02 -10.14
C HIS A 222 29.71 -1.00 -8.99
N LYS A 223 28.81 -0.02 -9.06
CA LYS A 223 28.58 0.98 -8.02
C LYS A 223 27.20 0.79 -7.40
N ASP A 224 27.18 0.78 -6.07
CA ASP A 224 25.93 0.70 -5.31
C ASP A 224 25.21 2.05 -5.29
N ILE A 225 23.91 2.02 -5.56
CA ILE A 225 22.98 3.15 -5.49
C ILE A 225 21.88 2.79 -4.51
N CYS A 226 21.53 3.70 -3.61
CA CYS A 226 20.41 3.53 -2.70
C CYS A 226 19.19 4.26 -3.24
N ARG A 227 18.09 3.53 -3.43
CA ARG A 227 16.79 4.07 -3.78
C ARG A 227 15.90 4.05 -2.54
N LEU A 228 15.41 5.22 -2.17
CA LEU A 228 14.40 5.40 -1.14
C LEU A 228 13.06 5.64 -1.81
N ILE A 229 12.08 4.78 -1.56
CA ILE A 229 10.68 4.98 -1.96
C ILE A 229 9.92 5.49 -0.74
N ILE A 230 9.41 6.73 -0.82
CA ILE A 230 8.79 7.45 0.29
C ILE A 230 7.29 7.56 0.06
N SER A 231 6.52 7.00 0.98
CA SER A 231 5.06 7.11 1.01
C SER A 231 4.60 8.37 1.76
N PRO A 232 3.46 8.97 1.37
CA PRO A 232 2.89 10.12 2.08
C PRO A 232 2.65 9.86 3.57
N ALA A 233 2.99 10.82 4.42
CA ALA A 233 2.74 10.74 5.85
C ALA A 233 1.27 10.98 6.21
N HIS A 234 0.84 10.35 7.30
CA HIS A 234 -0.50 10.48 7.88
C HIS A 234 -0.65 11.69 8.81
N ARG A 235 0.47 12.36 9.11
CA ARG A 235 0.57 13.59 9.91
C ARG A 235 1.58 14.54 9.27
N PRO A 236 1.57 15.84 9.62
CA PRO A 236 2.66 16.74 9.28
C PRO A 236 4.00 16.25 9.83
N VAL A 237 5.04 16.35 9.00
CA VAL A 237 6.41 15.94 9.33
C VAL A 237 7.30 17.17 9.41
N PHE A 238 7.73 17.47 10.63
CA PHE A 238 8.68 18.54 10.91
C PHE A 238 10.09 17.98 11.02
N LEU A 239 11.06 18.71 10.47
CA LEU A 239 12.48 18.46 10.66
C LEU A 239 13.02 19.47 11.65
N THR A 240 13.65 19.00 12.73
CA THR A 240 14.30 19.88 13.70
C THR A 240 15.66 20.34 13.16
N GLN A 241 15.79 21.62 12.82
CA GLN A 241 17.07 22.24 12.47
C GLN A 241 17.44 23.29 13.52
N ASN A 242 18.63 23.16 14.11
CA ASN A 242 19.15 24.08 15.14
C ASN A 242 18.16 24.33 16.30
N GLY A 243 17.43 23.30 16.71
CA GLY A 243 16.41 23.39 17.78
C GLY A 243 15.07 23.98 17.34
N THR A 244 14.92 24.38 16.08
CA THR A 244 13.67 24.91 15.53
C THR A 244 12.98 23.87 14.64
N PRO A 245 11.70 23.53 14.88
CA PRO A 245 10.95 22.64 14.00
C PRO A 245 10.57 23.38 12.72
N LYS A 246 10.93 22.80 11.57
CA LYS A 246 10.66 23.36 10.25
C LYS A 246 9.81 22.41 9.41
N LEU A 247 8.86 22.97 8.66
CA LEU A 247 7.98 22.21 7.79
C LEU A 247 8.43 22.38 6.34
N PHE A 248 8.94 21.31 5.76
CA PHE A 248 9.42 21.30 4.38
C PHE A 248 8.40 20.69 3.44
N VAL A 249 8.17 21.32 2.29
CA VAL A 249 7.22 20.85 1.27
C VAL A 249 7.84 20.91 -0.12
N ARG A 250 7.56 19.89 -0.94
CA ARG A 250 7.92 19.87 -2.37
C ARG A 250 7.08 20.88 -3.15
N THR A 251 7.73 21.76 -3.89
CA THR A 251 7.11 22.69 -4.84
C THR A 251 7.80 22.51 -6.19
N GLY A 252 7.20 21.71 -7.08
CA GLY A 252 7.90 21.25 -8.28
C GLY A 252 9.14 20.43 -7.90
N GLY A 253 10.28 20.72 -8.56
CA GLY A 253 11.57 20.05 -8.31
C GLY A 253 12.31 20.50 -7.05
N ALA A 254 11.79 21.46 -6.28
CA ALA A 254 12.50 22.02 -5.12
C ALA A 254 11.78 21.78 -3.79
N THR A 255 12.54 21.82 -2.69
CA THR A 255 12.01 21.68 -1.33
C THR A 255 12.08 23.02 -0.58
N ARG A 256 10.91 23.59 -0.29
CA ARG A 256 10.75 24.91 0.36
C ARG A 256 10.46 24.76 1.86
N ASP A 257 11.06 25.63 2.66
CA ASP A 257 10.74 25.83 4.08
C ASP A 257 9.49 26.71 4.17
N LEU A 258 8.44 26.25 4.83
CA LEU A 258 7.23 27.04 5.04
C LEU A 258 7.36 27.87 6.31
N ASN A 259 6.98 29.15 6.23
CA ASN A 259 6.82 29.95 7.43
C ASN A 259 5.62 29.46 8.26
N ILE A 260 5.47 29.94 9.49
CA ILE A 260 4.43 29.48 10.42
C ILE A 260 3.03 29.61 9.82
N GLN A 261 2.74 30.74 9.16
CA GLN A 261 1.43 30.98 8.55
C GLN A 261 1.17 29.99 7.41
N GLU A 262 2.10 29.86 6.47
CA GLU A 262 2.02 28.93 5.35
C GLU A 262 1.89 27.48 5.83
N ALA A 263 2.61 27.11 6.89
CA ALA A 263 2.57 25.78 7.47
C ALA A 263 1.19 25.44 8.05
N LEU A 264 0.57 26.38 8.78
CA LEU A 264 -0.77 26.21 9.34
C LEU A 264 -1.82 26.02 8.22
N GLU A 265 -1.76 26.85 7.19
CA GLU A 265 -2.66 26.74 6.02
C GLU A 265 -2.45 25.41 5.27
N PHE A 266 -1.19 25.05 5.01
CA PHE A 266 -0.84 23.82 4.31
C PHE A 266 -1.32 22.57 5.07
N VAL A 267 -1.09 22.51 6.38
CA VAL A 267 -1.50 21.37 7.22
C VAL A 267 -3.01 21.17 7.19
N GLN A 268 -3.78 22.27 7.27
CA GLN A 268 -5.23 22.21 7.19
C GLN A 268 -5.72 21.69 5.84
N ILE A 269 -5.07 22.05 4.73
CA ILE A 269 -5.45 21.59 3.39
C ILE A 269 -5.07 20.12 3.19
N ARG A 270 -3.85 19.74 3.58
CA ARG A 270 -3.26 18.43 3.27
C ARG A 270 -3.81 17.28 4.13
N TRP A 271 -4.18 17.54 5.37
CA TRP A 271 -4.69 16.53 6.32
C TRP A 271 -6.09 16.85 6.87
N LYS A 272 -6.88 17.66 6.17
CA LYS A 272 -8.28 17.88 6.55
C LYS A 272 -9.00 16.54 6.60
N ARG A 273 -9.34 16.08 7.80
CA ARG A 273 -10.28 14.97 7.99
C ARG A 273 -11.64 15.45 7.51
N GLU A 274 -12.19 14.80 6.48
CA GLU A 274 -13.65 14.70 6.38
C GLU A 274 -14.07 13.94 7.64
N GLY A 275 -14.58 14.70 8.63
CA GLY A 275 -15.15 14.14 9.84
C GLY A 275 -16.46 13.43 9.55
#